data_AF-A0A383C3A1-F1
#
_entry.id   AF-A0A383C3A1-F1
#
_cell.length_a   1.000
_cell.length_b   1.000
_cell.length_c   1.000
_cell.angle_alpha   90.00
_cell.angle_beta   90.00
_cell.angle_gamma   90.00
#
_symmetry.space_group_name_H-M   'P 1'
#
loop_
_entity.id
_entity.type
_entity.pdbx_description
1 polymer ?
#
loop_
_entity_poly.entity_id
_entity_poly.type
_entity_poly.pdbx_seq_one_letter_code
_entity_poly.pdbx_strand_id
1 'polypeptide(L)'
;MAADKSKNEEGDMAKSSRRRFLRAGGLAAIWTIVPQWGCDSNSVKFREMPAAPEMEIDGEPMTSDQLPEPPITSNDRFYLQSINGQAYDPNIKSENWSMKIDGLVDNAINSLTYADILAMPMQRQVMTMQCIGNWIGGPLIGNAEWGGTRFSDVLNLAGPTSEATYVKF
;
A
#
# COMPACT_ATOMS: atom_id res chain seq x y z
N MET A 1 53.85 32.11 -59.46
CA MET A 1 52.89 32.23 -58.34
C MET A 1 52.54 30.83 -57.86
N ALA A 2 53.28 30.34 -56.86
CA ALA A 2 53.02 29.06 -56.20
C ALA A 2 53.03 29.33 -54.69
N ALA A 3 51.85 29.40 -54.09
CA ALA A 3 51.60 29.31 -52.65
C ALA A 3 50.12 29.62 -52.46
N ASP A 4 49.27 28.59 -52.36
CA ASP A 4 48.15 28.53 -51.39
C ASP A 4 47.30 27.25 -51.60
N LYS A 5 47.90 26.07 -51.43
CA LYS A 5 47.14 24.80 -51.37
C LYS A 5 47.43 23.96 -50.12
N SER A 6 48.52 24.23 -49.39
CA SER A 6 48.88 23.44 -48.21
C SER A 6 48.10 23.78 -46.94
N LYS A 7 47.47 24.96 -46.84
CA LYS A 7 46.79 25.38 -45.61
C LYS A 7 45.36 24.84 -45.44
N ASN A 8 44.72 24.38 -46.53
CA ASN A 8 43.32 23.96 -46.49
C ASN A 8 43.12 22.47 -46.21
N GLU A 9 44.12 21.61 -46.45
CA GLU A 9 44.01 20.16 -46.18
C GLU A 9 44.28 19.79 -44.71
N GLU A 10 45.12 20.57 -44.02
CA GLU A 10 45.46 20.37 -42.60
C GLU A 10 44.28 20.72 -41.66
N GLY A 11 43.46 21.71 -42.05
CA GLY A 11 42.31 22.16 -41.28
C GLY A 11 41.12 21.19 -41.29
N ASP A 12 40.98 20.40 -42.36
CA ASP A 12 39.83 19.49 -42.53
C ASP A 12 40.06 18.13 -41.87
N MET A 13 41.30 17.63 -41.87
CA MET A 13 41.70 16.44 -41.09
C MET A 13 41.59 16.66 -39.57
N ALA A 14 41.92 17.87 -39.08
CA ALA A 14 41.82 18.20 -37.66
C ALA A 14 40.36 18.28 -37.16
N LYS A 15 39.40 18.70 -38.01
CA LYS A 15 37.97 18.76 -37.67
C LYS A 15 37.28 17.39 -37.69
N SER A 16 37.70 16.49 -38.58
CA SER A 16 37.16 15.12 -38.68
C SER A 16 37.54 14.25 -37.47
N SER A 17 38.78 14.37 -36.98
CA SER A 17 39.29 13.60 -35.83
C SER A 17 38.61 13.97 -34.50
N ARG A 18 38.36 15.27 -34.25
CA ARG A 18 37.77 15.77 -33.00
C ARG A 18 36.29 15.35 -32.81
N ARG A 19 35.52 15.28 -33.89
CA ARG A 19 34.10 14.86 -33.86
C ARG A 19 33.92 13.37 -33.64
N ARG A 20 34.91 12.56 -34.02
CA ARG A 20 34.89 11.10 -33.84
C ARG A 20 35.26 10.69 -32.41
N PHE A 21 36.18 11.42 -31.78
CA PHE A 21 36.59 11.18 -30.39
C PHE A 21 35.47 11.51 -29.37
N LEU A 22 34.73 12.59 -29.57
CA LEU A 22 33.61 12.97 -28.69
C LEU A 22 32.38 12.04 -28.82
N ARG A 23 32.21 11.37 -29.97
CA ARG A 23 31.15 10.35 -30.16
C ARG A 23 31.50 9.00 -29.53
N ALA A 24 32.79 8.65 -29.44
CA ALA A 24 33.24 7.41 -28.80
C ALA A 24 33.33 7.50 -27.27
N GLY A 25 33.70 8.68 -26.72
CA GLY A 25 33.80 8.87 -25.26
C GLY A 25 32.47 9.02 -24.52
N GLY A 26 31.43 9.52 -25.19
CA GLY A 26 30.12 9.77 -24.56
C GLY A 26 29.32 8.51 -24.19
N LEU A 27 29.57 7.38 -24.85
CA LEU A 27 28.84 6.13 -24.62
C LEU A 27 29.37 5.31 -23.43
N ALA A 28 30.62 5.53 -23.02
CA ALA A 28 31.22 4.80 -21.90
C ALA A 28 30.86 5.39 -20.52
N ALA A 29 30.59 6.71 -20.44
CA ALA A 29 30.29 7.37 -19.17
C ALA A 29 28.82 7.29 -18.73
N ILE A 30 27.89 6.96 -19.65
CA ILE A 30 26.46 6.88 -19.31
C ILE A 30 26.12 5.57 -18.60
N TRP A 31 26.88 4.49 -18.86
CA TRP A 31 26.69 3.20 -18.19
C TRP A 31 27.15 3.18 -16.73
N THR A 32 27.94 4.17 -16.29
CA THR A 32 28.46 4.22 -14.92
C THR A 32 27.66 5.15 -13.99
N ILE A 33 26.64 5.86 -14.48
CA ILE A 33 26.00 6.94 -13.71
C ILE A 33 24.51 6.68 -13.34
N VAL A 34 23.79 5.72 -13.93
CA VAL A 34 22.40 5.42 -13.48
C VAL A 34 22.04 3.94 -13.75
N PRO A 35 21.60 3.13 -12.77
CA PRO A 35 21.58 3.33 -11.32
C PRO A 35 22.12 2.11 -10.52
N GLN A 36 23.05 2.38 -9.59
CA GLN A 36 23.25 1.53 -8.39
C GLN A 36 22.10 1.69 -7.38
N TRP A 37 21.00 2.29 -7.81
CA TRP A 37 19.76 2.54 -7.06
C TRP A 37 18.63 1.57 -7.48
N GLY A 38 18.99 0.40 -7.99
CA GLY A 38 18.05 -0.58 -8.54
C GLY A 38 18.31 -2.03 -8.12
N CYS A 39 19.01 -2.25 -7.02
CA CYS A 39 19.04 -3.56 -6.35
C CYS A 39 18.44 -3.38 -4.96
N ASP A 40 17.18 -3.82 -4.84
CA ASP A 40 16.45 -4.13 -3.61
C ASP A 40 17.22 -3.97 -2.29
N SER A 41 17.36 -2.74 -1.81
CA SER A 41 17.77 -2.48 -0.42
C SER A 41 16.58 -2.20 0.50
N ASN A 42 15.39 -2.68 0.12
CA ASN A 42 14.32 -2.97 1.06
C ASN A 42 14.72 -4.17 1.95
N SER A 43 15.90 -4.09 2.59
CA SER A 43 16.17 -4.81 3.82
C SER A 43 15.26 -4.19 4.88
N VAL A 44 13.99 -4.61 4.87
CA VAL A 44 13.11 -4.45 6.01
C VAL A 44 13.77 -5.25 7.11
N LYS A 45 14.50 -4.56 7.98
CA LYS A 45 14.95 -5.15 9.24
C LYS A 45 13.68 -5.50 9.98
N PHE A 46 13.24 -6.75 9.88
CA PHE A 46 12.22 -7.29 10.74
C PHE A 46 12.74 -7.04 12.15
N ARG A 47 12.10 -6.09 12.85
CA ARG A 47 12.31 -5.92 14.27
C ARG A 47 11.96 -7.26 14.89
N GLU A 48 12.90 -7.87 15.60
CA GLU A 48 12.62 -9.08 16.36
C GLU A 48 11.35 -8.82 17.16
N MET A 49 10.31 -9.62 16.90
CA MET A 49 9.11 -9.58 17.71
C MET A 49 9.57 -9.99 19.12
N PRO A 50 9.30 -9.18 20.15
CA PRO A 50 9.64 -9.59 21.50
C PRO A 50 8.97 -10.94 21.78
N ALA A 51 9.72 -11.86 22.37
CA ALA A 51 9.14 -13.12 22.80
C ALA A 51 7.98 -12.82 23.76
N ALA A 52 6.89 -13.56 23.61
CA ALA A 52 5.77 -13.49 24.53
C ALA A 52 6.30 -13.73 25.96
N PRO A 53 5.89 -12.95 26.96
CA PRO A 53 6.16 -13.30 28.35
C PRO A 53 5.51 -14.65 28.67
N GLU A 54 6.08 -15.38 29.62
CA GLU A 54 5.46 -16.58 30.18
C GLU A 54 4.07 -16.22 30.73
N MET A 55 3.03 -16.96 30.35
CA MET A 55 1.70 -16.78 30.92
C MET A 55 1.55 -17.61 32.19
N GLU A 56 1.40 -16.95 33.34
CA GLU A 56 0.79 -17.55 34.53
C GLU A 56 -0.74 -17.54 34.36
N ILE A 57 -1.35 -18.71 34.18
CA ILE A 57 -2.81 -18.86 34.19
C ILE A 57 -3.22 -19.33 35.58
N ASP A 58 -3.46 -18.35 36.45
CA ASP A 58 -3.89 -18.56 37.82
C ASP A 58 -5.40 -18.34 37.91
N GLY A 59 -6.22 -19.29 37.43
CA GLY A 59 -7.67 -19.18 37.53
C GLY A 59 -8.49 -20.26 36.84
N GLU A 60 -9.70 -20.48 37.34
CA GLU A 60 -10.73 -21.29 36.66
C GLU A 60 -11.28 -20.54 35.43
N PRO A 61 -11.60 -21.23 34.33
CA PRO A 61 -12.16 -20.59 33.15
C PRO A 61 -13.49 -19.90 33.46
N MET A 62 -13.61 -18.62 33.09
CA MET A 62 -14.83 -17.85 33.27
C MET A 62 -15.98 -18.38 32.40
N THR A 63 -17.20 -18.37 32.93
CA THR A 63 -18.41 -18.66 32.14
C THR A 63 -18.86 -17.41 31.38
N SER A 64 -19.62 -17.58 30.28
CA SER A 64 -19.98 -16.48 29.36
C SER A 64 -20.74 -15.32 30.01
N ASP A 65 -21.47 -15.59 31.09
CA ASP A 65 -22.26 -14.63 31.89
C ASP A 65 -21.41 -13.84 32.90
N GLN A 66 -20.18 -14.28 33.14
CA GLN A 66 -19.22 -13.61 34.04
C GLN A 66 -18.27 -12.69 33.28
N LEU A 67 -18.22 -12.80 31.95
CA LEU A 67 -17.35 -11.96 31.13
C LEU A 67 -17.79 -10.50 31.27
N PRO A 68 -16.90 -9.57 31.67
CA PRO A 68 -17.21 -8.15 31.62
C PRO A 68 -17.56 -7.76 30.17
N GLU A 69 -18.39 -6.73 29.99
CA GLU A 69 -18.58 -6.16 28.64
C GLU A 69 -17.20 -5.92 28.02
N PRO A 70 -16.98 -6.32 26.75
CA PRO A 70 -15.64 -6.26 26.19
C PRO A 70 -15.19 -4.81 26.20
N PRO A 71 -14.06 -4.49 26.86
CA PRO A 71 -13.62 -3.11 27.00
C PRO A 71 -13.42 -2.51 25.61
N ILE A 72 -14.03 -1.35 25.35
CA ILE A 72 -13.79 -0.60 24.12
C ILE A 72 -12.39 0.02 24.21
N THR A 73 -11.51 -0.37 23.29
CA THR A 73 -10.19 0.25 23.11
C THR A 73 -10.38 1.66 22.54
N SER A 74 -9.85 2.67 23.21
CA SER A 74 -9.88 4.05 22.70
C SER A 74 -9.11 4.17 21.38
N ASN A 75 -9.54 5.09 20.50
CA ASN A 75 -8.97 5.23 19.15
C ASN A 75 -7.44 5.49 19.16
N ASP A 76 -6.94 6.21 20.16
CA ASP A 76 -5.51 6.52 20.34
C ASP A 76 -4.69 5.31 20.83
N ARG A 77 -5.34 4.25 21.31
CA ARG A 77 -4.71 3.01 21.78
C ARG A 77 -5.01 1.79 20.89
N PHE A 78 -5.83 1.94 19.86
CA PHE A 78 -6.07 0.86 18.91
C PHE A 78 -4.80 0.60 18.09
N TYR A 79 -4.35 -0.65 18.02
CA TYR A 79 -3.09 -0.97 17.35
C TYR A 79 -3.13 -0.58 15.86
N LEU A 80 -1.99 -0.10 15.33
CA LEU A 80 -1.84 0.28 13.93
C LEU A 80 -0.92 -0.71 13.21
N GLN A 81 -1.41 -1.27 12.11
CA GLN A 81 -0.65 -2.20 11.27
C GLN A 81 -0.66 -1.73 9.82
N SER A 82 0.45 -1.14 9.37
CA SER A 82 0.66 -0.74 7.97
C SER A 82 1.61 -1.73 7.28
N ILE A 83 1.09 -2.54 6.35
CA ILE A 83 1.86 -3.64 5.74
C ILE A 83 3.00 -3.14 4.83
N ASN A 84 2.76 -2.05 4.11
CA ASN A 84 3.77 -1.43 3.24
C ASN A 84 4.63 -0.40 3.98
N GLY A 85 4.36 -0.15 5.27
CA GLY A 85 4.95 0.91 6.07
C GLY A 85 4.16 2.22 5.99
N GLN A 86 4.17 2.99 7.09
CA GLN A 86 3.33 4.18 7.29
C GLN A 86 3.54 5.27 6.23
N ALA A 87 4.72 5.34 5.62
CA ALA A 87 5.02 6.30 4.55
C ALA A 87 4.17 6.11 3.29
N TYR A 88 3.55 4.94 3.12
CA TYR A 88 2.69 4.61 1.98
C TYR A 88 1.19 4.63 2.34
N ASP A 89 0.84 4.97 3.58
CA ASP A 89 -0.56 5.07 3.98
C ASP A 89 -1.22 6.25 3.25
N PRO A 90 -2.37 6.04 2.59
CA PRO A 90 -2.98 7.06 1.75
C PRO A 90 -3.53 8.21 2.60
N ASN A 91 -3.18 9.45 2.24
CA ASN A 91 -3.80 10.65 2.77
C ASN A 91 -4.82 11.20 1.74
N ILE A 92 -6.07 10.76 1.87
CA ILE A 92 -7.16 11.07 0.94
C ILE A 92 -8.21 11.89 1.66
N LYS A 93 -8.65 12.99 1.03
CA LYS A 93 -9.82 13.73 1.50
C LYS A 93 -11.10 13.03 1.08
N SER A 94 -12.10 12.98 1.95
CA SER A 94 -13.37 12.28 1.72
C SER A 94 -14.07 12.68 0.41
N GLU A 95 -14.01 13.95 0.03
CA GLU A 95 -14.63 14.49 -1.19
C GLU A 95 -13.97 14.00 -2.49
N ASN A 96 -12.74 13.49 -2.40
CA ASN A 96 -11.98 12.96 -3.53
C ASN A 96 -11.98 11.43 -3.58
N TRP A 97 -12.58 10.77 -2.58
CA TRP A 97 -12.64 9.32 -2.52
C TRP A 97 -13.81 8.77 -3.33
N SER A 98 -13.55 7.72 -4.10
CA SER A 98 -14.60 6.89 -4.70
C SER A 98 -14.17 5.43 -4.76
N MET A 99 -15.16 4.53 -4.82
CA MET A 99 -14.98 3.10 -4.98
C MET A 99 -15.62 2.63 -6.29
N LYS A 100 -14.91 1.75 -6.99
CA LYS A 100 -15.41 1.04 -8.16
C LYS A 100 -15.88 -0.35 -7.75
N ILE A 101 -17.01 -0.80 -8.31
CA ILE A 101 -17.49 -2.18 -8.18
C ILE A 101 -17.62 -2.77 -9.58
N ASP A 102 -16.86 -3.83 -9.87
CA ASP A 102 -16.83 -4.49 -11.17
C ASP A 102 -16.72 -6.03 -11.03
N GLY A 103 -16.52 -6.72 -12.16
CA GLY A 103 -16.43 -8.18 -12.22
C GLY A 103 -17.75 -8.84 -12.62
N LEU A 104 -18.12 -9.90 -11.91
CA LEU A 104 -19.34 -10.69 -12.16
C LEU A 104 -20.55 -10.01 -11.51
N VAL A 105 -20.96 -8.87 -12.06
CA VAL A 105 -22.08 -8.05 -11.61
C VAL A 105 -22.94 -7.62 -12.79
N ASP A 106 -24.24 -7.44 -12.57
CA ASP A 106 -25.18 -6.99 -13.60
C ASP A 106 -24.99 -5.50 -13.92
N ASN A 107 -24.63 -4.69 -12.92
CA ASN A 107 -24.47 -3.24 -13.03
C ASN A 107 -23.10 -2.81 -12.46
N ALA A 108 -22.09 -2.70 -13.32
CA ALA A 108 -20.79 -2.19 -12.90
C ALA A 108 -20.88 -0.72 -12.45
N ILE A 109 -20.35 -0.41 -11.27
CA ILE A 109 -20.36 0.92 -10.68
C ILE A 109 -18.97 1.53 -10.84
N ASN A 110 -18.87 2.59 -11.65
CA ASN A 110 -17.58 3.25 -11.91
C ASN A 110 -17.14 4.21 -10.80
N SER A 111 -18.08 4.75 -10.03
CA SER A 111 -17.80 5.69 -8.95
C SER A 111 -18.93 5.69 -7.93
N LEU A 112 -18.70 5.05 -6.79
CA LEU A 112 -19.50 5.18 -5.57
C LEU A 112 -18.76 6.11 -4.61
N THR A 113 -19.35 7.26 -4.26
CA THR A 113 -18.67 8.28 -3.45
C THR A 113 -18.82 8.03 -1.96
N TYR A 114 -18.02 8.71 -1.14
CA TYR A 114 -18.14 8.63 0.32
C TYR A 114 -19.51 9.14 0.81
N ALA A 115 -20.04 10.18 0.17
CA ALA A 115 -21.36 10.72 0.50
C ALA A 115 -22.49 9.72 0.21
N ASP A 116 -22.37 8.95 -0.89
CA ASP A 116 -23.34 7.90 -1.22
C ASP A 116 -23.36 6.83 -0.13
N ILE A 117 -22.19 6.40 0.37
CA ILE A 117 -22.08 5.43 1.47
C ILE A 117 -22.75 5.96 2.75
N LEU A 118 -22.52 7.23 3.10
CA LEU A 118 -23.13 7.85 4.28
C LEU A 118 -24.66 7.99 4.18
N ALA A 119 -25.22 8.02 2.97
CA ALA A 119 -26.66 8.08 2.76
C ALA A 119 -27.34 6.70 2.88
N MET A 120 -26.59 5.61 2.89
CA MET A 120 -27.11 4.24 3.04
C MET A 120 -27.44 3.92 4.51
N PRO A 121 -28.27 2.89 4.78
CA PRO A 121 -28.60 2.49 6.15
C PRO A 121 -27.36 2.11 6.96
N MET A 122 -27.10 2.87 8.03
CA MET A 122 -25.98 2.62 8.94
C MET A 122 -26.33 1.57 10.01
N GLN A 123 -25.35 0.77 10.36
CA GLN A 123 -25.38 -0.21 11.44
C GLN A 123 -24.18 0.00 12.37
N ARG A 124 -24.32 -0.49 13.60
CA ARG A 124 -23.24 -0.52 14.58
C ARG A 124 -22.98 -1.95 15.04
N GLN A 125 -21.71 -2.31 15.20
CA GLN A 125 -21.32 -3.64 15.66
C GLN A 125 -20.06 -3.54 16.52
N VAL A 126 -20.09 -4.12 17.72
CA VAL A 126 -18.88 -4.29 18.54
C VAL A 126 -18.12 -5.51 18.02
N MET A 127 -16.87 -5.30 17.60
CA MET A 127 -16.02 -6.37 17.07
C MET A 127 -14.56 -6.17 17.48
N THR A 128 -13.93 -7.27 17.87
CA THR A 128 -12.49 -7.33 18.13
C THR A 128 -11.74 -7.60 16.84
N MET A 129 -10.70 -6.80 16.57
CA MET A 129 -9.70 -7.09 15.55
C MET A 129 -8.41 -7.54 16.24
N GLN A 130 -7.80 -8.58 15.69
CA GLN A 130 -6.52 -9.10 16.15
C GLN A 130 -5.63 -9.38 14.95
N CYS A 131 -4.36 -8.99 15.04
CA CYS A 131 -3.37 -9.37 14.04
C CYS A 131 -3.06 -10.87 14.13
N ILE A 132 -2.95 -11.56 13.00
CA ILE A 132 -2.50 -12.96 12.96
C ILE A 132 -1.10 -13.16 13.59
N GLY A 133 -0.28 -12.10 13.60
CA GLY A 133 1.03 -12.08 14.26
C GLY A 133 0.99 -11.75 15.76
N ASN A 134 -0.19 -11.58 16.37
CA ASN A 134 -0.28 -11.33 17.80
C ASN A 134 0.00 -12.62 18.58
N TRP A 135 1.04 -12.62 19.41
CA TRP A 135 1.28 -13.72 20.34
C TRP A 135 0.27 -13.69 21.49
N ILE A 136 0.24 -14.76 22.30
CA ILE A 136 -0.71 -14.85 23.40
C ILE A 136 -0.38 -13.79 24.47
N GLY A 137 -1.36 -12.94 24.81
CA GLY A 137 -1.15 -11.78 25.68
C GLY A 137 -0.46 -10.58 25.01
N GLY A 138 -0.27 -10.61 23.68
CA GLY A 138 0.35 -9.54 22.93
C GLY A 138 -0.56 -8.34 22.66
N PRO A 139 0.02 -7.17 22.28
CA PRO A 139 -0.69 -5.90 22.20
C PRO A 139 -1.39 -5.66 20.85
N LEU A 140 -1.28 -6.55 19.86
CA LEU A 140 -1.84 -6.38 18.51
C LEU A 140 -3.29 -6.88 18.44
N ILE A 141 -4.10 -6.39 19.37
CA ILE A 141 -5.52 -6.68 19.54
C ILE A 141 -6.25 -5.43 20.02
N GLY A 142 -7.46 -5.20 19.53
CA GLY A 142 -8.30 -4.08 19.94
C GLY A 142 -9.77 -4.39 19.70
N ASN A 143 -10.64 -3.89 20.58
CA ASN A 143 -12.09 -4.06 20.47
C ASN A 143 -12.76 -2.69 20.32
N ALA A 144 -13.62 -2.53 19.30
CA ALA A 144 -14.25 -1.25 19.00
C ALA A 144 -15.69 -1.45 18.53
N GLU A 145 -16.48 -0.38 18.66
CA GLU A 145 -17.79 -0.28 18.03
C GLU A 145 -17.65 0.32 16.63
N TRP A 146 -17.84 -0.53 15.62
CA TRP A 146 -17.72 -0.19 14.21
C TRP A 146 -19.05 0.33 13.67
N GLY A 147 -19.03 1.50 13.04
CA GLY A 147 -20.19 2.09 12.38
C GLY A 147 -20.02 2.10 10.86
N GLY A 148 -21.04 1.70 10.12
CA GLY A 148 -21.00 1.73 8.66
C GLY A 148 -22.21 1.08 8.00
N THR A 149 -22.17 0.99 6.68
CA THR A 149 -23.21 0.33 5.87
C THR A 149 -22.92 -1.16 5.75
N ARG A 150 -23.95 -2.01 5.71
CA ARG A 150 -23.74 -3.44 5.47
C ARG A 150 -23.17 -3.63 4.08
N PHE A 151 -22.14 -4.47 3.97
CA PHE A 151 -21.53 -4.75 2.67
C PHE A 151 -22.51 -5.39 1.68
N SER A 152 -23.50 -6.16 2.16
CA SER A 152 -24.61 -6.67 1.34
C SER A 152 -25.39 -5.56 0.63
N ASP A 153 -25.64 -4.45 1.32
CA ASP A 153 -26.43 -3.35 0.76
C ASP A 153 -25.65 -2.64 -0.34
N VAL A 154 -24.33 -2.54 -0.18
CA VAL A 154 -23.40 -2.03 -1.20
C VAL A 154 -23.36 -2.95 -2.41
N LEU A 155 -23.24 -4.27 -2.22
CA LEU A 155 -23.23 -5.24 -3.32
C LEU A 155 -24.56 -5.25 -4.09
N ASN A 156 -25.70 -5.09 -3.39
CA ASN A 156 -27.02 -5.04 -4.01
C ASN A 156 -27.17 -3.90 -5.03
N LEU A 157 -26.37 -2.82 -4.91
CA LEU A 157 -26.34 -1.76 -5.93
C LEU A 157 -25.81 -2.26 -7.26
N ALA A 158 -24.82 -3.16 -7.25
CA ALA A 158 -24.18 -3.70 -8.43
C ALA A 158 -24.88 -4.98 -8.94
N GLY A 159 -25.51 -5.74 -8.05
CA GLY A 159 -26.19 -7.00 -8.36
C GLY A 159 -25.20 -8.09 -8.80
N PRO A 160 -24.52 -8.79 -7.87
CA PRO A 160 -23.63 -9.89 -8.22
C PRO A 160 -24.39 -11.00 -8.95
N THR A 161 -23.80 -11.51 -10.03
CA THR A 161 -24.43 -12.60 -10.79
C THR A 161 -24.33 -13.91 -10.02
N SER A 162 -25.12 -14.92 -10.41
CA SER A 162 -25.08 -16.25 -9.78
C SER A 162 -23.75 -17.00 -9.94
N GLU A 163 -22.88 -16.53 -10.84
CA GLU A 163 -21.54 -17.09 -11.04
C GLU A 163 -20.51 -16.51 -10.04
N ALA A 164 -20.83 -15.40 -9.38
CA ALA A 164 -19.95 -14.77 -8.41
C ALA A 164 -19.84 -15.61 -7.12
N THR A 165 -18.62 -16.02 -6.77
CA THR A 165 -18.33 -16.87 -5.60
C THR A 165 -17.39 -16.22 -4.59
N TYR A 166 -16.65 -15.19 -5.00
CA TYR A 166 -15.70 -14.47 -4.15
C TYR A 166 -15.76 -12.98 -4.42
N VAL A 167 -15.38 -12.19 -3.41
CA VAL A 167 -15.17 -10.75 -3.53
C VAL A 167 -13.70 -10.47 -3.28
N LYS A 168 -13.12 -9.60 -4.10
CA LYS A 168 -11.77 -9.08 -3.92
C LYS A 168 -11.85 -7.60 -3.59
N PHE A 169 -11.15 -7.22 -2.53
CA PHE A 169 -10.91 -5.83 -2.13
C PHE A 169 -9.51 -5.39 -2.56
#